data_AF-Q1PQ50-F1
#
_entry.id   AF-Q1PQ50-F1
#
_cell.length_a   1.000
_cell.length_b   1.000
_cell.length_c   1.000
_cell.angle_alpha   90.00
_cell.angle_beta   90.00
_cell.angle_gamma   90.00
#
_symmetry.space_group_name_H-M   'P 1'
#
loop_
_entity.id
_entity.type
_entity.pdbx_description
1 polymer ?
#
loop_
_entity_poly.entity_id
_entity_poly.type
_entity_poly.pdbx_seq_one_letter_code
_entity_poly.pdbx_strand_id
1 'polypeptide(L)'
;WPLVLRTMQSDSDHLGLTPSDNYKLALKALGQCVYFINKCLLEPKVLPMARYQMYVPPDQLAEAKPAVVSALRRSHMVLDATTLSNLRIIGEEHTLQSTLDHCCTKFGKRLLHHWLCAPSCDIEILKERQAAIGELLRLPSELQEMRALLAPMPDFERNLAQIHLFGNKQVKQTGHPDSRAILFEEKIYNKQKLVGFMAVLKGFNALTKLPLMFQQCETPLIKRITQLTTSGGSFPDLSEELRYFATAFDHDAAAKTGVIAPQPGMDAEYDVVMDRIEEIEKRLKTYLVEQERHFGCRVTYFGSDKKRYQLDVPESHAHKAN
;
A
#
# COMPACT_ATOMS: atom_id res chain seq x y z
N TRP A 1 -6.83 6.24 21.14
CA TRP A 1 -8.18 5.81 20.71
C TRP A 1 -8.62 6.59 19.47
N PRO A 2 -8.96 5.87 18.37
CA PRO A 2 -9.63 6.42 17.18
C PRO A 2 -10.88 7.23 17.55
N LEU A 3 -11.20 8.27 16.76
CA LEU A 3 -12.31 9.20 17.05
C LEU A 3 -13.64 8.46 17.24
N VAL A 4 -13.95 7.50 16.37
CA VAL A 4 -15.17 6.67 16.43
C VAL A 4 -15.30 5.88 17.72
N LEU A 5 -14.18 5.43 18.30
CA LEU A 5 -14.24 4.68 19.56
C LEU A 5 -14.38 5.61 20.77
N ARG A 6 -13.95 6.88 20.65
CA ARG A 6 -14.15 7.88 21.71
C ARG A 6 -15.63 8.23 21.87
N THR A 7 -16.38 8.28 20.76
CA THR A 7 -17.84 8.53 20.81
C THR A 7 -18.64 7.39 21.44
N MET A 8 -18.01 6.24 21.72
CA MET A 8 -18.64 5.07 22.34
C MET A 8 -18.37 4.97 23.86
N GLN A 9 -17.65 5.93 24.44
CA GLN A 9 -17.38 6.02 25.87
C GLN A 9 -18.59 6.59 26.62
N SER A 10 -18.74 6.26 27.90
CA SER A 10 -19.77 6.86 28.76
C SER A 10 -19.35 8.26 29.21
N ASP A 11 -20.28 9.23 29.12
CA ASP A 11 -20.06 10.59 29.64
C ASP A 11 -20.01 10.64 31.18
N SER A 12 -20.53 9.60 31.84
CA SER A 12 -20.62 9.50 33.30
C SER A 12 -19.32 9.07 33.98
N ASP A 13 -18.32 8.65 33.22
CA ASP A 13 -17.06 8.11 33.75
C ASP A 13 -15.90 9.04 33.41
N HIS A 14 -15.38 9.71 34.43
CA HIS A 14 -14.24 10.62 34.30
C HIS A 14 -12.94 9.91 33.87
N LEU A 15 -12.87 8.58 34.01
CA LEU A 15 -11.72 7.78 33.54
C LEU A 15 -11.82 7.41 32.06
N GLY A 16 -13.00 7.54 31.44
CA GLY A 16 -13.23 7.23 30.02
C GLY A 16 -13.00 5.76 29.66
N LEU A 17 -13.11 4.85 30.63
CA LEU A 17 -12.84 3.42 30.47
C LEU A 17 -14.12 2.61 30.30
N THR A 18 -15.27 3.15 30.70
CA THR A 18 -16.55 2.47 30.59
C THR A 18 -17.24 2.71 29.24
N PRO A 19 -17.75 1.66 28.59
CA PRO A 19 -18.53 1.79 27.38
C PRO A 19 -19.93 2.34 27.69
N SER A 20 -20.44 3.22 26.83
CA SER A 20 -21.83 3.65 26.88
C SER A 20 -22.78 2.48 26.61
N ASP A 21 -23.95 2.47 27.26
CA ASP A 21 -24.91 1.36 27.26
C ASP A 21 -25.31 0.90 25.85
N ASN A 22 -25.46 1.84 24.92
CA ASN A 22 -25.86 1.57 23.54
C ASN A 22 -24.76 0.89 22.71
N TYR A 23 -23.49 0.99 23.13
CA TYR A 23 -22.33 0.51 22.37
C TYR A 23 -21.66 -0.73 22.98
N LYS A 24 -22.17 -1.26 24.09
CA LYS A 24 -21.62 -2.45 24.77
C LYS A 24 -21.48 -3.65 23.84
N LEU A 25 -22.50 -3.93 23.01
CA LEU A 25 -22.48 -5.06 22.07
C LEU A 25 -21.44 -4.86 20.95
N ALA A 26 -21.36 -3.65 20.41
CA ALA A 26 -20.40 -3.31 19.35
C ALA A 26 -18.96 -3.43 19.86
N LEU A 27 -18.67 -2.91 21.06
CA LEU A 27 -17.35 -3.01 21.67
C LEU A 27 -16.99 -4.45 22.08
N LYS A 28 -17.98 -5.25 22.51
CA LYS A 28 -17.78 -6.70 22.75
C LYS A 28 -17.42 -7.45 21.46
N ALA A 29 -18.11 -7.15 20.35
CA ALA A 29 -17.80 -7.74 19.04
C ALA A 29 -16.41 -7.31 18.56
N LEU A 30 -16.07 -6.02 18.68
CA LEU A 30 -14.74 -5.51 18.36
C LEU A 30 -13.65 -6.20 19.20
N GLY A 31 -13.88 -6.38 20.50
CA GLY A 31 -12.96 -7.09 21.38
C GLY A 31 -12.71 -8.54 20.93
N GLN A 32 -13.74 -9.24 20.46
CA GLN A 32 -13.58 -10.59 19.89
C GLN A 32 -12.81 -10.58 18.57
N CYS A 33 -13.05 -9.60 17.69
CA CYS A 33 -12.27 -9.46 16.45
C CYS A 33 -10.79 -9.20 16.77
N VAL A 34 -10.49 -8.30 17.71
CA VAL A 34 -9.11 -8.01 18.13
C VAL A 34 -8.47 -9.24 18.78
N TYR A 35 -9.20 -9.95 19.64
CA TYR A 35 -8.73 -11.20 20.24
C TYR A 35 -8.39 -12.25 19.18
N PHE A 36 -9.24 -12.41 18.16
CA PHE A 36 -8.99 -13.35 17.07
C PHE A 36 -7.78 -12.94 16.22
N ILE A 37 -7.66 -11.65 15.89
CA ILE A 37 -6.50 -11.10 15.16
C ILE A 37 -5.20 -11.31 15.95
N ASN A 38 -5.24 -11.13 17.27
CA ASN A 38 -4.10 -11.40 18.15
C ASN A 38 -3.78 -12.91 18.18
N LYS A 39 -4.79 -13.77 18.29
CA LYS A 39 -4.61 -15.24 18.20
C LYS A 39 -3.97 -15.67 16.87
N CYS A 40 -4.28 -15.00 15.77
CA CYS A 40 -3.66 -15.22 14.46
C CYS A 40 -2.27 -14.57 14.31
N LEU A 41 -1.75 -13.88 15.34
CA LEU A 41 -0.49 -13.15 15.31
C LEU A 41 -0.46 -12.08 14.20
N LEU A 42 -1.59 -11.40 14.00
CA LEU A 42 -1.74 -10.33 13.00
C LEU A 42 -1.94 -8.95 13.64
N GLU A 43 -2.04 -8.87 14.96
CA GLU A 43 -2.29 -7.62 15.68
C GLU A 43 -1.29 -6.51 15.34
N PRO A 44 0.03 -6.68 15.52
CA PRO A 44 1.00 -5.62 15.20
C PRO A 44 1.05 -5.31 13.70
N LYS A 45 0.54 -6.22 12.85
CA LYS A 45 0.56 -6.10 11.38
C LYS A 45 -0.63 -5.31 10.83
N VAL A 46 -1.81 -5.44 11.45
CA VAL A 46 -3.09 -4.95 10.90
C VAL A 46 -3.63 -3.75 11.67
N LEU A 47 -3.55 -3.77 13.01
CA LEU A 47 -4.14 -2.71 13.83
C LEU A 47 -3.56 -1.30 13.57
N PRO A 48 -2.26 -1.11 13.29
CA PRO A 48 -1.73 0.22 13.00
C PRO A 48 -2.34 0.90 11.77
N MET A 49 -2.86 0.12 10.80
CA MET A 49 -3.56 0.64 9.63
C MET A 49 -5.08 0.60 9.76
N ALA A 50 -5.62 0.06 10.86
CA ALA A 50 -7.05 -0.14 10.98
C ALA A 50 -7.80 1.19 10.93
N ARG A 51 -8.72 1.30 9.97
CA ARG A 51 -9.66 2.43 9.88
C ARG A 51 -10.96 2.02 10.54
N TYR A 52 -11.38 2.81 11.52
CA TYR A 52 -12.61 2.57 12.26
C TYR A 52 -13.70 3.46 11.68
N GLN A 53 -14.79 2.85 11.23
CA GLN A 53 -15.98 3.54 10.75
C GLN A 53 -17.19 2.99 11.49
N MET A 54 -18.07 3.88 11.95
CA MET A 54 -19.32 3.47 12.57
C MET A 54 -20.25 2.95 11.47
N TYR A 55 -20.64 1.69 11.59
CA TYR A 55 -21.68 1.12 10.75
C TYR A 55 -23.05 1.51 11.32
N VAL A 56 -23.84 2.22 10.53
CA VAL A 56 -25.22 2.54 10.83
C VAL A 56 -26.09 1.84 9.77
N PRO A 57 -26.99 0.93 10.17
CA PRO A 57 -27.91 0.30 9.23
C PRO A 57 -28.71 1.36 8.46
N PRO A 58 -28.85 1.20 7.14
CA PRO A 58 -29.63 2.14 6.33
C PRO A 58 -31.09 2.30 6.81
N ASP A 59 -31.66 1.28 7.45
CA ASP A 59 -33.02 1.27 8.00
C ASP A 59 -33.16 2.18 9.23
N GLN A 60 -32.11 2.34 10.03
CA GLN A 60 -32.15 3.19 11.21
C GLN A 60 -32.20 4.69 10.83
N LEU A 61 -31.69 5.03 9.64
CA LEU A 61 -31.85 6.36 9.06
C LEU A 61 -33.28 6.60 8.53
N ALA A 62 -34.07 5.54 8.31
CA ALA A 62 -35.44 5.60 7.81
C ALA A 62 -36.49 5.84 8.90
N GLU A 63 -36.24 5.41 10.15
CA GLU A 63 -37.21 5.45 11.25
C GLU A 63 -37.09 6.70 12.16
N ALA A 64 -36.17 7.62 11.86
CA ALA A 64 -36.01 8.86 12.62
C ALA A 64 -37.24 9.79 12.43
N LYS A 65 -37.78 10.33 13.54
CA LYS A 65 -38.99 11.19 13.57
C LYS A 65 -38.92 12.39 12.59
N PRO A 66 -40.05 12.78 11.96
CA PRO A 66 -40.12 13.72 10.83
C PRO A 66 -39.55 15.13 11.05
N ALA A 67 -39.39 15.59 12.30
CA ALA A 67 -38.82 16.92 12.58
C ALA A 67 -37.30 17.02 12.32
N VAL A 68 -36.57 15.89 12.25
CA VAL A 68 -35.11 15.85 12.00
C VAL A 68 -34.79 15.35 10.58
N VAL A 69 -35.83 14.95 9.81
CA VAL A 69 -35.71 14.29 8.50
C VAL A 69 -35.23 15.25 7.39
N SER A 70 -35.24 16.56 7.62
CA SER A 70 -34.63 17.51 6.69
C SER A 70 -33.09 17.42 6.65
N ALA A 71 -32.44 16.93 7.72
CA ALA A 71 -30.97 16.89 7.83
C ALA A 71 -30.38 15.48 7.62
N LEU A 72 -31.15 14.42 7.82
CA LEU A 72 -30.76 13.02 7.60
C LEU A 72 -31.57 12.43 6.44
N ARG A 73 -31.40 13.00 5.24
CA ARG A 73 -31.90 12.36 4.03
C ARG A 73 -31.26 10.98 3.90
N ARG A 74 -32.03 9.95 3.55
CA ARG A 74 -31.49 8.64 3.16
C ARG A 74 -30.46 8.88 2.06
N SER A 75 -29.17 8.78 2.38
CA SER A 75 -28.11 9.10 1.42
C SER A 75 -28.01 8.02 0.35
N HIS A 76 -28.46 6.80 0.66
CA HIS A 76 -28.42 5.66 -0.24
C HIS A 76 -29.72 4.87 -0.25
N MET A 77 -29.99 4.20 -1.36
CA MET A 77 -31.09 3.25 -1.55
C MET A 77 -30.77 1.98 -0.79
N VAL A 78 -31.74 1.49 -0.02
CA VAL A 78 -31.61 0.24 0.74
C VAL A 78 -31.94 -0.93 -0.18
N LEU A 79 -30.98 -1.84 -0.35
CA LEU A 79 -31.14 -3.09 -1.07
C LEU A 79 -30.86 -4.23 -0.09
N ASP A 80 -31.89 -5.00 0.26
CA ASP A 80 -31.75 -6.17 1.11
C ASP A 80 -31.12 -7.34 0.34
N ALA A 81 -30.69 -8.37 1.08
CA ALA A 81 -30.03 -9.54 0.48
C ALA A 81 -30.92 -10.23 -0.56
N THR A 82 -32.23 -10.28 -0.33
CA THR A 82 -33.20 -10.89 -1.25
C THR A 82 -33.33 -10.07 -2.53
N THR A 83 -33.42 -8.74 -2.46
CA THR A 83 -33.47 -7.88 -3.65
C THR A 83 -32.17 -7.95 -4.44
N LEU A 84 -31.00 -7.93 -3.78
CA LEU A 84 -29.70 -8.06 -4.46
C LEU A 84 -29.59 -9.37 -5.25
N SER A 85 -30.12 -10.48 -4.70
CA SER A 85 -30.14 -11.79 -5.35
C SER A 85 -31.17 -11.86 -6.48
N ASN A 86 -32.41 -11.43 -6.23
CA ASN A 86 -33.50 -11.49 -7.20
C ASN A 86 -33.22 -10.64 -8.44
N LEU A 87 -32.63 -9.45 -8.25
CA LEU A 87 -32.27 -8.54 -9.34
C LEU A 87 -30.90 -8.86 -9.96
N ARG A 88 -30.19 -9.90 -9.46
CA ARG A 88 -28.85 -10.29 -9.91
C ARG A 88 -27.89 -9.10 -10.04
N ILE A 89 -27.85 -8.27 -9.01
CA ILE A 89 -27.05 -7.04 -9.03
C ILE A 89 -25.55 -7.37 -8.94
N ILE A 90 -25.19 -8.30 -8.05
CA ILE A 90 -23.81 -8.75 -7.78
C ILE A 90 -23.62 -10.22 -8.19
N GLY A 91 -22.39 -10.58 -8.58
CA GLY A 91 -22.01 -11.95 -8.96
C GLY A 91 -21.19 -12.02 -10.26
N GLU A 92 -20.78 -13.23 -10.64
CA GLU A 92 -19.77 -13.45 -11.69
C GLU A 92 -20.34 -13.42 -13.12
N GLU A 93 -21.45 -14.13 -13.39
CA GLU A 93 -22.00 -14.24 -14.74
C GLU A 93 -23.43 -13.68 -14.84
N HIS A 94 -23.70 -12.98 -15.94
CA HIS A 94 -25.03 -12.41 -16.27
C HIS A 94 -25.63 -11.53 -15.16
N THR A 95 -24.78 -10.77 -14.47
CA THR A 95 -25.17 -9.81 -13.44
C THR A 95 -25.06 -8.38 -13.93
N LEU A 96 -25.79 -7.46 -13.29
CA LEU A 96 -25.69 -6.03 -13.60
C LEU A 96 -24.26 -5.52 -13.45
N GLN A 97 -23.55 -5.97 -12.42
CA GLN A 97 -22.14 -5.65 -12.21
C GLN A 97 -21.28 -6.10 -13.39
N SER A 98 -21.44 -7.33 -13.88
CA SER A 98 -20.66 -7.82 -15.03
C SER A 98 -20.95 -7.02 -16.30
N THR A 99 -22.17 -6.52 -16.49
CA THR A 99 -22.54 -5.70 -17.65
C THR A 99 -21.96 -4.28 -17.56
N LEU A 100 -21.87 -3.70 -16.36
CA LEU A 100 -21.39 -2.33 -16.16
C LEU A 100 -19.88 -2.24 -15.90
N ASP A 101 -19.21 -3.33 -15.53
CA ASP A 101 -17.79 -3.33 -15.19
C ASP A 101 -16.90 -3.21 -16.43
N HIS A 102 -16.59 -1.96 -16.77
CA HIS A 102 -15.52 -1.58 -17.70
C HIS A 102 -14.36 -0.87 -17.00
N CYS A 103 -14.20 -1.09 -15.69
CA CYS A 103 -13.16 -0.46 -14.89
C CYS A 103 -11.77 -1.05 -15.21
N CYS A 104 -10.79 -0.17 -15.43
CA CYS A 104 -9.40 -0.57 -15.67
C CYS A 104 -8.67 -1.03 -14.40
N THR A 105 -9.05 -0.50 -13.23
CA THR A 105 -8.33 -0.70 -11.96
C THR A 105 -9.10 -1.59 -10.99
N LYS A 106 -8.38 -2.38 -10.18
CA LYS A 106 -9.01 -3.30 -9.20
C LYS A 106 -9.74 -2.56 -8.07
N PHE A 107 -9.19 -1.44 -7.61
CA PHE A 107 -9.86 -0.58 -6.63
C PHE A 107 -11.09 0.13 -7.23
N GLY A 108 -11.04 0.48 -8.52
CA GLY A 108 -12.21 0.99 -9.25
C GLY A 108 -13.35 -0.03 -9.32
N LYS A 109 -13.03 -1.31 -9.59
CA LYS A 109 -14.01 -2.41 -9.56
C LYS A 109 -14.66 -2.57 -8.18
N ARG A 110 -13.88 -2.48 -7.11
CA ARG A 110 -14.40 -2.53 -5.72
C ARG A 110 -15.30 -1.33 -5.40
N LEU A 111 -14.93 -0.15 -5.89
CA LEU A 111 -15.75 1.05 -5.75
C LEU A 111 -17.07 0.93 -6.52
N LEU A 112 -17.04 0.42 -7.75
CA LEU A 112 -18.24 0.16 -8.54
C LEU A 112 -19.17 -0.83 -7.82
N HIS A 113 -18.64 -1.93 -7.29
CA HIS A 113 -19.41 -2.87 -6.48
C HIS A 113 -20.10 -2.15 -5.30
N HIS A 114 -19.37 -1.29 -4.57
CA HIS A 114 -19.96 -0.50 -3.49
C HIS A 114 -21.08 0.42 -3.96
N TRP A 115 -20.91 1.11 -5.10
CA TRP A 115 -21.93 1.99 -5.67
C TRP A 115 -23.18 1.26 -6.15
N LEU A 116 -23.04 0.01 -6.61
CA LEU A 116 -24.18 -0.82 -7.01
C LEU A 116 -24.96 -1.36 -5.80
N CYS A 117 -24.26 -1.75 -4.73
CA CYS A 117 -24.91 -2.23 -3.50
C CYS A 117 -25.55 -1.11 -2.68
N ALA A 118 -25.07 0.12 -2.80
CA ALA A 118 -25.62 1.29 -2.14
C ALA A 118 -25.73 2.47 -3.12
N PRO A 119 -26.75 2.48 -4.01
CA PRO A 119 -26.99 3.60 -4.93
C PRO A 119 -27.29 4.88 -4.17
N SER A 120 -26.80 6.04 -4.61
CA SER A 120 -27.10 7.34 -3.97
C SER A 120 -28.56 7.75 -4.22
N CYS A 121 -29.23 8.27 -3.19
CA CYS A 121 -30.56 8.89 -3.32
C CYS A 121 -30.50 10.43 -3.29
N ASP A 122 -29.31 11.01 -3.13
CA ASP A 122 -29.14 12.46 -3.20
C ASP A 122 -29.15 12.94 -4.65
N ILE A 123 -30.11 13.80 -4.98
CA ILE A 123 -30.30 14.33 -6.33
C ILE A 123 -29.10 15.16 -6.80
N GLU A 124 -28.41 15.86 -5.90
CA GLU A 124 -27.27 16.69 -6.28
C GLU A 124 -26.06 15.82 -6.66
N ILE A 125 -25.81 14.75 -5.90
CA ILE A 125 -24.78 13.75 -6.24
C ILE A 125 -25.11 13.05 -7.57
N LEU A 126 -26.38 12.71 -7.80
CA LEU A 126 -26.80 12.06 -9.05
C LEU A 126 -26.61 12.98 -10.26
N LYS A 127 -26.99 14.26 -10.15
CA LYS A 127 -26.75 15.27 -11.19
C LYS A 127 -25.26 15.50 -11.43
N GLU A 128 -24.43 15.58 -10.37
CA GLU A 128 -22.98 15.70 -10.50
C GLU A 128 -22.39 14.52 -11.28
N ARG A 129 -22.80 13.29 -10.98
CA ARG A 129 -22.35 12.08 -11.71
C ARG A 129 -22.78 12.10 -13.17
N GLN A 130 -24.04 12.45 -13.45
CA GLN A 130 -24.55 12.53 -14.82
C GLN A 130 -23.84 13.61 -15.63
N ALA A 131 -23.58 14.77 -15.03
CA ALA A 131 -22.83 15.86 -15.66
C ALA A 131 -21.40 15.42 -16.01
N ALA A 132 -20.72 14.75 -15.07
CA ALA A 132 -19.38 14.21 -15.30
C ALA A 132 -19.36 13.18 -16.45
N ILE A 133 -20.33 12.25 -16.48
CA ILE A 133 -20.46 11.29 -17.59
C ILE A 133 -20.70 12.02 -18.92
N GLY A 134 -21.59 13.01 -18.93
CA GLY A 134 -21.91 13.79 -20.12
C GLY A 134 -20.71 14.59 -20.66
N GLU A 135 -19.83 15.09 -19.79
CA GLU A 135 -18.59 15.74 -20.18
C GLU A 135 -17.58 14.73 -20.74
N LEU A 136 -17.36 13.61 -20.05
CA LEU A 136 -16.44 12.57 -20.49
C LEU A 136 -16.81 12.00 -21.87
N LEU A 137 -18.11 11.84 -22.15
CA LEU A 137 -18.59 11.38 -23.47
C LEU A 137 -18.24 12.33 -24.61
N ARG A 138 -18.01 13.62 -24.34
CA ARG A 138 -17.58 14.61 -25.34
C ARG A 138 -16.07 14.60 -25.57
N LEU A 139 -15.30 13.91 -24.72
CA LEU A 139 -13.83 13.87 -24.75
C LEU A 139 -13.31 12.44 -24.99
N PRO A 140 -13.60 11.81 -26.15
CA PRO A 140 -13.23 10.42 -26.41
C PRO A 140 -11.70 10.21 -26.47
N SER A 141 -10.94 11.18 -26.98
CA SER A 141 -9.46 11.08 -27.07
C SER A 141 -8.82 11.05 -25.68
N GLU A 142 -9.18 11.99 -24.82
CA GLU A 142 -8.65 12.05 -23.45
C GLU A 142 -9.07 10.84 -22.61
N LEU A 143 -10.29 10.33 -22.82
CA LEU A 143 -10.73 9.08 -22.20
C LEU A 143 -9.86 7.88 -22.61
N GLN A 144 -9.47 7.78 -23.89
CA GLN A 144 -8.61 6.71 -24.36
C GLN A 144 -7.21 6.80 -23.75
N GLU A 145 -6.66 8.02 -23.68
CA GLU A 145 -5.37 8.28 -23.01
C GLU A 145 -5.44 7.97 -21.50
N MET A 146 -6.51 8.38 -20.83
CA MET A 146 -6.78 8.05 -19.42
C MET A 146 -6.87 6.54 -19.21
N ARG A 147 -7.56 5.81 -20.10
CA ARG A 147 -7.64 4.34 -20.04
C ARG A 147 -6.26 3.71 -20.22
N ALA A 148 -5.45 4.22 -21.15
CA ALA A 148 -4.08 3.76 -21.34
C ALA A 148 -3.19 4.05 -20.12
N LEU A 149 -3.42 5.17 -19.42
CA LEU A 149 -2.75 5.53 -18.18
C LEU A 149 -3.16 4.61 -17.01
N LEU A 150 -4.46 4.30 -16.90
CA LEU A 150 -5.02 3.54 -15.77
C LEU A 150 -4.92 2.02 -15.92
N ALA A 151 -4.90 1.49 -17.14
CA ALA A 151 -4.80 0.04 -17.40
C ALA A 151 -3.56 -0.64 -16.77
N PRO A 152 -2.33 -0.07 -16.82
CA PRO A 152 -1.15 -0.68 -16.20
C PRO A 152 -1.06 -0.45 -14.67
N MET A 153 -2.03 0.22 -14.05
CA MET A 153 -1.95 0.57 -12.63
C MET A 153 -2.01 -0.67 -11.73
N PRO A 154 -1.13 -0.76 -10.71
CA PRO A 154 -1.22 -1.82 -9.73
C PRO A 154 -2.44 -1.63 -8.82
N ASP A 155 -2.73 -2.67 -8.03
CA ASP A 155 -3.72 -2.56 -6.96
C ASP A 155 -3.14 -1.74 -5.79
N PHE A 156 -3.32 -0.42 -5.82
CA PHE A 156 -2.77 0.49 -4.81
C PHE A 156 -3.18 0.09 -3.39
N GLU A 157 -4.47 -0.17 -3.14
CA GLU A 157 -4.96 -0.50 -1.80
C GLU A 157 -4.26 -1.72 -1.21
N ARG A 158 -4.07 -2.78 -2.01
CA ARG A 158 -3.38 -4.00 -1.55
C ARG A 158 -1.87 -3.82 -1.43
N ASN A 159 -1.23 -3.16 -2.39
CA ASN A 159 0.22 -2.95 -2.35
C ASN A 159 0.62 -2.00 -1.21
N LEU A 160 -0.14 -0.93 -0.95
CA LEU A 160 0.12 -0.03 0.18
C LEU A 160 0.03 -0.76 1.53
N ALA A 161 -0.94 -1.66 1.70
CA ALA A 161 -1.01 -2.51 2.89
C ALA A 161 0.21 -3.45 3.00
N GLN A 162 0.68 -4.01 1.89
CA GLN A 162 1.89 -4.84 1.87
C GLN A 162 3.17 -4.05 2.17
N ILE A 163 3.30 -2.83 1.65
CA ILE A 163 4.44 -1.94 1.91
C ILE A 163 4.47 -1.54 3.38
N HIS A 164 3.32 -1.18 3.96
CA HIS A 164 3.23 -0.91 5.39
C HIS A 164 3.68 -2.11 6.21
N LEU A 165 3.17 -3.31 5.89
CA LEU A 165 3.56 -4.54 6.58
C LEU A 165 5.08 -4.78 6.48
N PHE A 166 5.68 -4.52 5.32
CA PHE A 166 7.11 -4.68 5.11
C PHE A 166 7.94 -3.67 5.91
N GLY A 167 7.49 -2.42 6.01
CA GLY A 167 8.15 -1.34 6.74
C GLY A 167 7.85 -1.30 8.24
N ASN A 168 6.96 -2.16 8.75
CA ASN A 168 6.48 -2.07 10.12
C ASN A 168 7.54 -2.54 11.14
N LYS A 169 8.16 -1.57 11.82
CA LYS A 169 9.18 -1.81 12.86
C LYS A 169 8.61 -2.47 14.12
N GLN A 170 7.30 -2.34 14.39
CA GLN A 170 6.68 -2.90 15.58
C GLN A 170 6.79 -4.43 15.61
N VAL A 171 6.70 -5.09 14.44
CA VAL A 171 6.83 -6.55 14.34
C VAL A 171 8.18 -7.03 14.89
N LYS A 172 9.27 -6.29 14.63
CA LYS A 172 10.60 -6.59 15.18
C LYS A 172 10.70 -6.25 16.67
N GLN A 173 10.12 -5.13 17.10
CA GLN A 173 10.19 -4.64 18.48
C GLN A 173 9.39 -5.51 19.46
N THR A 174 8.24 -6.04 19.04
CA THR A 174 7.36 -6.86 19.89
C THR A 174 7.80 -8.33 20.01
N GLY A 175 8.95 -8.70 19.45
CA GLY A 175 9.47 -10.08 19.49
C GLY A 175 8.60 -11.10 18.72
N HIS A 176 7.90 -10.64 17.69
CA HIS A 176 6.95 -11.44 16.93
C HIS A 176 7.60 -12.72 16.36
N PRO A 177 6.93 -13.89 16.35
CA PRO A 177 7.54 -15.13 15.84
C PRO A 177 8.06 -15.01 14.40
N ASP A 178 7.33 -14.30 13.54
CA ASP A 178 7.71 -14.03 12.14
C ASP A 178 9.04 -13.26 12.01
N SER A 179 9.41 -12.41 12.98
CA SER A 179 10.71 -11.70 12.93
C SER A 179 11.89 -12.59 13.31
N ARG A 180 11.63 -13.77 13.90
CA ARG A 180 12.62 -14.78 14.28
C ARG A 180 12.64 -15.97 13.33
N ALA A 181 11.69 -16.02 12.38
CA ALA A 181 11.58 -17.10 11.44
C ALA A 181 12.75 -17.09 10.46
N ILE A 182 13.40 -18.24 10.30
CA ILE A 182 14.47 -18.42 9.33
C ILE A 182 13.83 -18.80 8.00
N LEU A 183 13.77 -17.85 7.08
CA LEU A 183 13.24 -18.05 5.72
C LEU A 183 14.39 -18.31 4.75
N PHE A 184 14.45 -19.49 4.17
CA PHE A 184 15.50 -19.86 3.22
C PHE A 184 15.43 -19.07 1.90
N GLU A 185 14.25 -18.56 1.54
CA GLU A 185 13.97 -17.84 0.28
C GLU A 185 13.73 -16.33 0.47
N GLU A 186 14.33 -15.71 1.49
CA GLU A 186 14.12 -14.30 1.82
C GLU A 186 14.30 -13.36 0.60
N LYS A 187 15.32 -13.62 -0.22
CA LYS A 187 15.60 -12.82 -1.43
C LYS A 187 14.45 -12.85 -2.44
N ILE A 188 13.77 -13.99 -2.60
CA ILE A 188 12.66 -14.15 -3.54
C ILE A 188 11.46 -13.35 -3.04
N TYR A 189 11.13 -13.46 -1.75
CA TYR A 189 10.01 -12.73 -1.16
C TYR A 189 10.23 -11.22 -1.16
N ASN A 190 11.46 -10.77 -0.85
CA ASN A 190 11.80 -9.35 -0.86
C ASN A 190 11.74 -8.79 -2.28
N LYS A 191 12.21 -9.53 -3.28
CA LYS A 191 12.07 -9.17 -4.69
C LYS A 191 10.62 -8.96 -5.09
N GLN A 192 9.71 -9.87 -4.74
CA GLN A 192 8.28 -9.73 -5.07
C GLN A 192 7.66 -8.48 -4.43
N LYS A 193 7.98 -8.21 -3.15
CA LYS A 193 7.49 -7.02 -2.44
C LYS A 193 8.03 -5.72 -3.06
N LEU A 194 9.30 -5.70 -3.45
CA LEU A 194 9.91 -4.54 -4.10
C LEU A 194 9.33 -4.28 -5.48
N VAL A 195 9.02 -5.33 -6.26
CA VAL A 195 8.29 -5.19 -7.52
C VAL A 195 6.94 -4.50 -7.29
N GLY A 196 6.20 -4.89 -6.24
CA GLY A 196 4.97 -4.19 -5.84
C GLY A 196 5.19 -2.72 -5.47
N PHE A 197 6.21 -2.43 -4.66
CA PHE A 197 6.57 -1.07 -4.27
C PHE A 197 6.93 -0.17 -5.47
N MET A 198 7.78 -0.65 -6.37
CA MET A 198 8.15 0.09 -7.58
C MET A 198 6.97 0.28 -8.53
N ALA A 199 6.08 -0.71 -8.64
CA ALA A 199 4.86 -0.57 -9.42
C ALA A 199 3.97 0.57 -8.86
N VAL A 200 3.87 0.68 -7.53
CA VAL A 200 3.16 1.78 -6.87
C VAL A 200 3.79 3.13 -7.17
N LEU A 201 5.12 3.26 -7.06
CA LEU A 201 5.83 4.50 -7.40
C LEU A 201 5.62 4.91 -8.87
N LYS A 202 5.76 3.95 -9.80
CA LYS A 202 5.49 4.19 -11.23
C LYS A 202 4.04 4.61 -11.47
N GLY A 203 3.08 4.01 -10.75
CA GLY A 203 1.67 4.36 -10.82
C GLY A 203 1.40 5.79 -10.33
N PHE A 204 1.93 6.19 -9.18
CA PHE A 204 1.76 7.56 -8.70
C PHE A 204 2.44 8.58 -9.61
N ASN A 205 3.64 8.27 -10.15
CA ASN A 205 4.29 9.12 -11.13
C ASN A 205 3.45 9.28 -12.41
N ALA A 206 2.84 8.21 -12.91
CA ALA A 206 1.91 8.28 -14.03
C ALA A 206 0.70 9.18 -13.72
N LEU A 207 0.15 9.12 -12.50
CA LEU A 207 -0.99 9.95 -12.08
C LEU A 207 -0.66 11.44 -11.96
N THR A 208 0.61 11.86 -11.86
CA THR A 208 0.98 13.29 -11.87
C THR A 208 0.55 14.01 -13.16
N LYS A 209 0.30 13.27 -14.24
CA LYS A 209 -0.18 13.80 -15.52
C LYS A 209 -1.69 14.06 -15.52
N LEU A 210 -2.42 13.54 -14.54
CA LEU A 210 -3.88 13.61 -14.46
C LEU A 210 -4.42 15.06 -14.39
N PRO A 211 -3.86 15.98 -13.57
CA PRO A 211 -4.33 17.36 -13.52
C PRO A 211 -4.18 18.09 -14.86
N LEU A 212 -3.09 17.81 -15.60
CA LEU A 212 -2.82 18.39 -16.92
C LEU A 212 -3.79 17.87 -17.98
N MET A 213 -4.07 16.56 -17.96
CA MET A 213 -5.02 15.93 -18.88
C MET A 213 -6.43 16.54 -18.73
N PHE A 214 -6.91 16.70 -17.50
CA PHE A 214 -8.26 17.19 -17.23
C PHE A 214 -8.32 18.70 -16.93
N GLN A 215 -7.38 19.50 -17.44
CA GLN A 215 -7.32 20.94 -17.17
C GLN A 215 -8.52 21.69 -17.79
N GLN A 216 -9.01 21.21 -18.93
CA GLN A 216 -10.11 21.84 -19.67
C GLN A 216 -11.49 21.41 -19.17
N CYS A 217 -11.59 20.41 -18.30
CA CYS A 217 -12.88 19.95 -17.79
C CYS A 217 -13.47 20.95 -16.81
N GLU A 218 -14.76 21.21 -16.93
CA GLU A 218 -15.49 22.21 -16.16
C GLU A 218 -16.32 21.59 -15.03
N THR A 219 -16.69 20.31 -15.10
CA THR A 219 -17.59 19.71 -14.10
C THR A 219 -16.96 19.66 -12.70
N PRO A 220 -17.76 19.94 -11.65
CA PRO A 220 -17.27 20.03 -10.28
C PRO A 220 -16.70 18.70 -9.78
N LEU A 221 -17.32 17.59 -10.17
CA LEU A 221 -16.87 16.25 -9.76
C LEU A 221 -15.51 15.90 -10.38
N ILE A 222 -15.30 16.14 -11.68
CA ILE A 222 -14.03 15.85 -12.35
C ILE A 222 -12.93 16.75 -11.78
N LYS A 223 -13.17 18.06 -11.69
CA LYS A 223 -12.21 18.98 -11.06
C LYS A 223 -11.81 18.54 -9.66
N ARG A 224 -12.79 18.16 -8.83
CA ARG A 224 -12.53 17.71 -7.46
C ARG A 224 -11.63 16.48 -7.40
N ILE A 225 -11.76 15.52 -8.31
CA ILE A 225 -10.98 14.28 -8.25
C ILE A 225 -9.66 14.32 -9.02
N THR A 226 -9.53 15.17 -10.05
CA THR A 226 -8.34 15.21 -10.91
C THR A 226 -7.38 16.35 -10.60
N GLN A 227 -7.87 17.46 -10.04
CA GLN A 227 -7.05 18.64 -9.78
C GLN A 227 -6.37 18.60 -8.42
N LEU A 228 -5.23 19.29 -8.33
CA LEU A 228 -4.45 19.42 -7.11
C LEU A 228 -5.22 20.18 -6.03
N THR A 229 -4.87 19.93 -4.77
CA THR A 229 -5.41 20.65 -3.61
C THR A 229 -5.22 22.16 -3.70
N THR A 230 -4.12 22.62 -4.29
CA THR A 230 -3.84 24.04 -4.56
C THR A 230 -4.78 24.68 -5.57
N SER A 231 -5.35 23.88 -6.47
CA SER A 231 -6.27 24.32 -7.53
C SER A 231 -7.73 24.04 -7.19
N GLY A 232 -8.03 23.77 -5.91
CA GLY A 232 -9.38 23.51 -5.42
C GLY A 232 -9.88 22.07 -5.63
N GLY A 233 -8.99 21.14 -5.96
CA GLY A 233 -9.29 19.71 -6.04
C GLY A 233 -8.92 18.93 -4.76
N SER A 234 -9.00 17.61 -4.84
CA SER A 234 -8.68 16.66 -3.76
C SER A 234 -7.48 15.78 -4.10
N PHE A 235 -6.88 15.92 -5.28
CA PHE A 235 -5.71 15.12 -5.66
C PHE A 235 -4.47 15.66 -4.91
N PRO A 236 -3.74 14.82 -4.17
CA PRO A 236 -2.57 15.26 -3.41
C PRO A 236 -1.40 15.56 -4.36
N ASP A 237 -0.64 16.60 -4.05
CA ASP A 237 0.68 16.78 -4.65
C ASP A 237 1.68 15.85 -3.95
N LEU A 238 2.26 14.92 -4.70
CA LEU A 238 3.24 13.94 -4.22
C LEU A 238 4.59 14.12 -4.92
N SER A 239 4.80 15.26 -5.58
CA SER A 239 5.96 15.49 -6.45
C SER A 239 7.28 15.43 -5.68
N GLU A 240 7.32 15.92 -4.44
CA GLU A 240 8.52 15.90 -3.61
C GLU A 240 8.86 14.48 -3.14
N GLU A 241 7.86 13.73 -2.64
CA GLU A 241 8.02 12.35 -2.20
C GLU A 241 8.43 11.44 -3.36
N LEU A 242 7.83 11.63 -4.54
CA LEU A 242 8.20 10.89 -5.74
C LEU A 242 9.62 11.21 -6.19
N ARG A 243 10.06 12.46 -6.09
CA ARG A 243 11.45 12.86 -6.39
C ARG A 243 12.42 12.22 -5.42
N TYR A 244 12.11 12.21 -4.13
CA TYR A 244 12.90 11.53 -3.11
C TYR A 244 13.08 10.04 -3.46
N PHE A 245 11.98 9.32 -3.72
CA PHE A 245 12.06 7.90 -4.04
C PHE A 245 12.72 7.61 -5.40
N ALA A 246 12.71 8.56 -6.33
CA ALA A 246 13.42 8.44 -7.60
C ALA A 246 14.96 8.49 -7.42
N THR A 247 15.45 9.28 -6.46
CA THR A 247 16.91 9.43 -6.21
C THR A 247 17.42 8.58 -5.06
N ALA A 248 16.54 8.06 -4.20
CA ALA A 248 16.95 7.38 -2.98
C ALA A 248 17.73 6.06 -3.22
N PHE A 249 17.43 5.34 -4.30
CA PHE A 249 18.06 4.05 -4.61
C PHE A 249 17.96 3.73 -6.11
N ASP A 250 18.78 2.79 -6.59
CA ASP A 250 18.69 2.27 -7.96
C ASP A 250 17.51 1.29 -8.09
N HIS A 251 16.48 1.68 -8.84
CA HIS A 251 15.26 0.88 -9.04
C HIS A 251 15.52 -0.40 -9.84
N ASP A 252 16.41 -0.36 -10.83
CA ASP A 252 16.70 -1.52 -11.67
C ASP A 252 17.56 -2.55 -10.94
N ALA A 253 18.55 -2.09 -10.17
CA ALA A 253 19.33 -2.94 -9.30
C ALA A 253 18.45 -3.56 -8.21
N ALA A 254 17.56 -2.78 -7.58
CA ALA A 254 16.65 -3.27 -6.56
C ALA A 254 15.66 -4.32 -7.12
N ALA A 255 15.16 -4.13 -8.35
CA ALA A 255 14.29 -5.09 -9.02
C ALA A 255 14.98 -6.44 -9.30
N LYS A 256 16.27 -6.41 -9.64
CA LYS A 256 17.05 -7.62 -9.94
C LYS A 256 17.49 -8.36 -8.69
N THR A 257 18.04 -7.62 -7.72
CA THR A 257 18.68 -8.17 -6.52
C THR A 257 17.73 -8.44 -5.36
N GLY A 258 16.59 -7.75 -5.31
CA GLY A 258 15.66 -7.82 -4.19
C GLY A 258 16.12 -7.04 -2.95
N VAL A 259 17.13 -6.16 -3.10
CA VAL A 259 17.71 -5.37 -2.02
C VAL A 259 17.68 -3.90 -2.40
N ILE A 260 17.21 -3.04 -1.47
CA ILE A 260 17.33 -1.59 -1.62
C ILE A 260 18.70 -1.20 -1.09
N ALA A 261 19.59 -0.77 -1.98
CA ALA A 261 20.84 -0.12 -1.62
C ALA A 261 20.65 1.41 -1.75
N PRO A 262 20.71 2.17 -0.65
CA PRO A 262 20.67 3.62 -0.70
C PRO A 262 21.78 4.19 -1.59
N GLN A 263 21.50 5.29 -2.28
CA GLN A 263 22.55 6.08 -2.93
C GLN A 263 23.40 6.80 -1.87
N PRO A 264 24.68 7.11 -2.18
CA PRO A 264 25.55 7.84 -1.25
C PRO A 264 24.91 9.15 -0.78
N GLY A 265 24.96 9.40 0.52
CA GLY A 265 24.38 10.59 1.16
C GLY A 265 22.90 10.47 1.54
N MET A 266 22.24 9.35 1.20
CA MET A 266 20.84 9.10 1.58
C MET A 266 20.72 8.48 2.97
N ASP A 267 21.71 7.69 3.39
CA ASP A 267 21.74 7.03 4.71
C ASP A 267 23.19 7.03 5.23
N ALA A 268 23.46 7.91 6.19
CA ALA A 268 24.79 8.08 6.74
C ALA A 268 25.31 6.82 7.48
N GLU A 269 24.43 6.02 8.07
CA GLU A 269 24.85 4.79 8.74
C GLU A 269 25.25 3.73 7.71
N TYR A 270 24.48 3.62 6.62
CA TYR A 270 24.80 2.76 5.49
C TYR A 270 26.12 3.16 4.82
N ASP A 271 26.33 4.46 4.58
CA ASP A 271 27.53 4.98 3.93
C ASP A 271 28.79 4.64 4.76
N VAL A 272 28.75 4.85 6.07
CA VAL A 272 29.86 4.49 6.99
C VAL A 272 30.19 3.00 6.93
N VAL A 273 29.16 2.14 6.84
CA VAL A 273 29.35 0.69 6.72
C VAL A 273 29.96 0.33 5.37
N MET A 274 29.53 0.96 4.29
CA MET A 274 30.07 0.74 2.95
C MET A 274 31.54 1.19 2.84
N ASP A 275 31.89 2.34 3.41
CA ASP A 275 33.28 2.81 3.50
C ASP A 275 34.17 1.80 4.23
N ARG A 276 33.66 1.25 5.34
CA ARG A 276 34.36 0.22 6.11
C ARG A 276 34.54 -1.08 5.33
N ILE A 277 33.54 -1.48 4.54
CA ILE A 277 33.66 -2.65 3.66
C ILE A 277 34.73 -2.39 2.60
N GLU A 278 34.76 -1.21 1.99
CA GLU A 278 35.77 -0.86 0.99
C GLU A 278 37.19 -0.85 1.59
N GLU A 279 37.35 -0.36 2.82
CA GLU A 279 38.61 -0.41 3.55
C GLU A 279 39.07 -1.86 3.79
N ILE A 280 38.16 -2.74 4.19
CA ILE A 280 38.45 -4.17 4.39
C ILE A 280 38.84 -4.82 3.06
N GLU A 281 38.15 -4.52 1.96
CA GLU A 281 38.49 -5.03 0.62
C GLU A 281 39.87 -4.54 0.16
N LYS A 282 40.24 -3.29 0.45
CA LYS A 282 41.58 -2.75 0.18
C LYS A 282 42.64 -3.54 0.97
N ARG A 283 42.43 -3.74 2.27
CA ARG A 283 43.32 -4.54 3.12
C ARG A 283 43.46 -5.98 2.62
N LEU A 284 42.36 -6.58 2.18
CA LEU A 284 42.33 -7.93 1.64
C LEU A 284 43.12 -8.05 0.31
N LYS A 285 43.05 -7.03 -0.56
CA LYS A 285 43.89 -6.94 -1.77
C LYS A 285 45.37 -6.80 -1.42
N THR A 286 45.71 -5.97 -0.43
CA THR A 286 47.10 -5.86 0.06
C THR A 286 47.61 -7.18 0.60
N TYR A 287 46.80 -7.88 1.40
CA TYR A 287 47.14 -9.20 1.93
C TYR A 287 47.35 -10.23 0.81
N LEU A 288 46.56 -10.19 -0.27
CA LEU A 288 46.75 -11.09 -1.41
C LEU A 288 48.14 -10.90 -2.03
N VAL A 289 48.60 -9.65 -2.19
CA VAL A 289 49.94 -9.34 -2.71
C VAL A 289 51.04 -9.85 -1.76
N GLU A 290 50.82 -9.78 -0.45
CA GLU A 290 51.75 -10.36 0.54
C GLU A 290 51.81 -11.88 0.41
N GLN A 291 50.68 -12.54 0.20
CA GLN A 291 50.62 -14.00 -0.01
C GLN A 291 51.26 -14.40 -1.35
N GLU A 292 51.07 -13.64 -2.42
CA GLU A 292 51.76 -13.86 -3.69
C GLU A 292 53.29 -13.81 -3.52
N ARG A 293 53.78 -12.88 -2.69
CA ARG A 293 55.21 -12.81 -2.34
C ARG A 293 55.67 -13.99 -1.50
N HIS A 294 54.87 -14.41 -0.53
CA HIS A 294 55.19 -15.53 0.35
C HIS A 294 55.29 -16.86 -0.42
N PHE A 295 54.25 -17.17 -1.20
CA PHE A 295 54.21 -18.39 -2.01
C PHE A 295 55.14 -18.31 -3.22
N GLY A 296 55.43 -17.11 -3.73
CA GLY A 296 56.26 -16.90 -4.92
C GLY A 296 55.53 -17.24 -6.22
N CYS A 297 54.20 -17.27 -6.18
CA CYS A 297 53.32 -17.56 -7.30
C CYS A 297 52.10 -16.64 -7.25
N ARG A 298 51.33 -16.61 -8.33
CA ARG A 298 50.06 -15.87 -8.36
C ARG A 298 49.02 -16.62 -7.53
N VAL A 299 48.38 -15.92 -6.60
CA VAL A 299 47.40 -16.47 -5.65
C VAL A 299 46.09 -15.72 -5.85
N THR A 300 44.97 -16.43 -5.81
CA THR A 300 43.64 -15.80 -5.91
C THR A 300 42.74 -16.22 -4.77
N TYR A 301 41.75 -15.40 -4.46
CA TYR A 301 40.72 -15.80 -3.51
C TYR A 301 39.69 -16.73 -4.17
N PHE A 302 39.37 -17.82 -3.50
CA PHE A 302 38.39 -18.81 -3.91
C PHE A 302 37.33 -19.03 -2.81
N GLY A 303 36.22 -19.65 -3.22
CA GLY A 303 35.15 -20.13 -2.34
C GLY A 303 33.87 -19.31 -2.38
N SER A 304 32.77 -19.94 -1.96
CA SER A 304 31.42 -19.36 -1.93
C SER A 304 30.88 -19.20 -0.51
N ASP A 305 29.98 -18.23 -0.32
CA ASP A 305 29.25 -17.96 0.92
C ASP A 305 30.10 -17.94 2.21
N LYS A 306 30.01 -19.00 3.02
CA LYS A 306 30.72 -19.14 4.31
C LYS A 306 32.19 -19.54 4.15
N LYS A 307 32.59 -19.96 2.95
CA LYS A 307 33.95 -20.37 2.61
C LYS A 307 34.66 -19.36 1.70
N ARG A 308 34.18 -18.10 1.66
CA ARG A 308 34.81 -17.02 0.88
C ARG A 308 36.23 -16.72 1.39
N TYR A 309 37.07 -16.24 0.48
CA TYR A 309 38.44 -15.78 0.75
C TYR A 309 39.43 -16.88 1.16
N GLN A 310 39.23 -18.11 0.71
CA GLN A 310 40.29 -19.13 0.75
C GLN A 310 41.37 -18.78 -0.28
N LEU A 311 42.64 -19.08 0.01
CA LEU A 311 43.72 -18.87 -0.95
C LEU A 311 43.81 -20.08 -1.88
N ASP A 312 43.62 -19.85 -3.17
CA ASP A 312 43.90 -20.85 -4.20
C ASP A 312 45.39 -20.77 -4.57
N VAL A 313 46.14 -21.77 -4.11
CA VAL A 313 47.59 -21.86 -4.26
C VAL A 313 47.92 -23.14 -5.05
N PRO A 314 48.71 -23.07 -6.12
CA PRO A 314 49.15 -24.25 -6.86
C PRO A 314 49.86 -25.26 -5.95
N GLU A 315 49.56 -26.56 -6.12
CA GLU A 315 50.11 -27.65 -5.31
C GLU A 315 51.64 -27.65 -5.26
N SER A 316 52.30 -27.27 -6.35
CA SER A 316 53.77 -27.13 -6.43
C SER A 316 54.36 -26.15 -5.41
N HIS A 317 53.60 -25.13 -5.00
CA HIS A 317 54.02 -24.10 -4.06
C HIS A 317 53.33 -24.25 -2.68
N ALA A 318 52.40 -25.20 -2.53
CA ALA A 318 51.65 -25.43 -1.31
C ALA A 318 52.51 -25.94 -0.14
N HIS A 319 53.72 -26.46 -0.41
CA HIS A 319 54.66 -26.88 0.64
C HIS A 319 55.05 -25.74 1.60
N LYS A 320 54.90 -24.47 1.17
CA LYS A 320 55.15 -23.28 2.02
C LYS A 320 54.01 -22.98 3.00
N ALA A 321 52.87 -23.67 2.89
CA ALA A 321 51.72 -23.48 3.78
C ALA A 321 51.81 -24.34 5.07
N ASN A 322 52.72 -25.31 5.13
CA ASN A 322 53.01 -26.15 6.30
C ASN A 322 54.17 -25.58 7.12
#